data_AF-A0A197JSD8-F1
#
_entry.id   AF-A0A197JSD8-F1
#
_cell.length_a   1.000
_cell.length_b   1.000
_cell.length_c   1.000
_cell.angle_alpha   90.00
_cell.angle_beta   90.00
_cell.angle_gamma   90.00
#
_symmetry.space_group_name_H-M   'P 1'
#
loop_
_entity.id
_entity.type
_entity.pdbx_description
1 polymer ?
#
loop_
_entity_poly.entity_id
_entity_poly.type
_entity_poly.pdbx_seq_one_letter_code
_entity_poly.pdbx_strand_id
1 'polypeptide(L)'
;MAIFVNALKSKFDIHVVKHIDLEDLSIDMTGPNHWSTIVSSNRLVARLARIPGFKWPVQKVQLRIIIQEEGKDVGQLESPFTPASVVDGASVTSSISTCTMTVFPTAHSVFADFVSELTTKPDHTFSVKGSADIVINLGLLGIHTIHGVDFISDLTLRGLNSLPDLKCTEITEVVRSSAYGVTIKALFDVNNPSQLALTLGDLQLAVWLPASDDESDRPEQFLGTVKLVDLKLMQGVNEGKVAVMVLDTTLEATQNFLKATEARTVVLKGYGSTSENAAINAGLNKLRTTVSVPVFSVPERVD
;
A
#
# COMPACT_ATOMS: atom_id res chain seq x y z
N MET A 1 -36.08 -30.32 -10.47
CA MET A 1 -34.63 -30.02 -10.48
C MET A 1 -34.33 -28.70 -11.18
N ALA A 2 -34.63 -28.56 -12.49
CA ALA A 2 -34.46 -27.30 -13.22
C ALA A 2 -35.22 -26.12 -12.59
N ILE A 3 -36.42 -26.34 -12.04
CA ILE A 3 -37.23 -25.27 -11.43
C ILE A 3 -36.58 -24.70 -10.15
N PHE A 4 -35.99 -25.53 -9.28
CA PHE A 4 -35.33 -25.05 -8.06
C PHE A 4 -34.02 -24.33 -8.38
N VAL A 5 -33.22 -24.87 -9.30
CA VAL A 5 -31.99 -24.23 -9.78
C VAL A 5 -32.31 -22.94 -10.54
N ASN A 6 -33.38 -22.90 -11.34
CA ASN A 6 -33.83 -21.69 -12.03
C ASN A 6 -34.44 -20.67 -11.08
N ALA A 7 -35.14 -21.10 -10.02
CA ALA A 7 -35.64 -20.22 -8.97
C ALA A 7 -34.51 -19.66 -8.09
N LEU A 8 -33.46 -20.45 -7.83
CA LEU A 8 -32.22 -19.95 -7.23
C LEU A 8 -31.55 -18.94 -8.16
N LYS A 9 -31.34 -19.27 -9.45
CA LYS A 9 -30.77 -18.36 -10.46
C LYS A 9 -31.57 -17.06 -10.59
N SER A 10 -32.91 -17.10 -10.61
CA SER A 10 -33.75 -15.90 -10.64
C SER A 10 -33.74 -15.12 -9.31
N LYS A 11 -33.39 -15.77 -8.19
CA LYS A 11 -33.13 -15.11 -6.90
C LYS A 11 -31.69 -14.56 -6.81
N PHE A 12 -30.76 -15.00 -7.66
CA PHE A 12 -29.41 -14.45 -7.75
C PHE A 12 -29.33 -13.18 -8.60
N ASP A 13 -30.37 -12.87 -9.38
CA ASP A 13 -30.60 -11.55 -10.01
C ASP A 13 -30.87 -10.45 -8.95
N ILE A 14 -31.06 -10.85 -7.70
CA ILE A 14 -31.15 -9.97 -6.53
C ILE A 14 -29.72 -9.76 -6.06
N HIS A 15 -29.26 -8.52 -5.87
CA HIS A 15 -27.96 -8.17 -5.25
C HIS A 15 -27.63 -9.05 -4.02
N VAL A 16 -27.05 -10.23 -4.24
CA VAL A 16 -26.90 -11.25 -3.19
C VAL A 16 -25.77 -10.83 -2.29
N VAL A 17 -24.67 -10.36 -2.87
CA VAL A 17 -23.60 -9.72 -2.13
C VAL A 17 -24.05 -8.30 -1.79
N LYS A 18 -24.19 -8.02 -0.49
CA LYS A 18 -24.62 -6.71 0.03
C LYS A 18 -23.45 -5.81 0.38
N HIS A 19 -22.34 -6.41 0.79
CA HIS A 19 -21.16 -5.69 1.24
C HIS A 19 -19.96 -6.64 1.19
N ILE A 20 -18.80 -6.08 0.89
CA ILE A 20 -17.51 -6.76 0.98
C ILE A 20 -16.63 -5.92 1.90
N ASP A 21 -15.82 -6.58 2.72
CA ASP A 21 -14.81 -5.96 3.57
C ASP A 21 -13.49 -6.73 3.46
N LEU A 22 -12.38 -6.03 3.65
CA LEU A 22 -11.01 -6.56 3.62
C LEU A 22 -10.33 -6.24 4.95
N GLU A 23 -9.93 -7.28 5.68
CA GLU A 23 -9.17 -7.08 6.93
C GLU A 23 -7.71 -6.74 6.66
N ASP A 24 -7.15 -7.28 5.58
CA ASP A 24 -5.78 -7.06 5.14
C ASP A 24 -5.67 -7.01 3.62
N LEU A 25 -4.67 -6.29 3.12
CA LEU A 25 -4.33 -6.27 1.70
C LEU A 25 -2.81 -6.21 1.54
N SER A 26 -2.26 -7.17 0.82
CA SER A 26 -0.84 -7.19 0.42
C SER A 26 -0.73 -6.72 -1.03
N ILE A 27 0.17 -5.79 -1.29
CA ILE A 27 0.44 -5.20 -2.61
C ILE A 27 1.95 -5.25 -2.85
N ASP A 28 2.35 -5.83 -3.96
CA ASP A 28 3.74 -5.85 -4.42
C ASP A 28 3.84 -5.17 -5.79
N MET A 29 4.58 -4.07 -5.80
CA MET A 29 4.76 -3.17 -6.94
C MET A 29 6.17 -3.28 -7.55
N THR A 30 6.93 -4.30 -7.19
CA THR A 30 8.30 -4.53 -7.70
C THR A 30 8.36 -5.29 -9.03
N GLY A 31 7.20 -5.68 -9.57
CA GLY A 31 7.10 -6.36 -10.85
C GLY A 31 7.60 -5.51 -12.03
N PRO A 32 8.01 -6.16 -13.15
CA PRO A 32 8.63 -5.48 -14.29
C PRO A 32 7.66 -4.55 -15.07
N ASN A 33 6.35 -4.69 -14.88
CA ASN A 33 5.36 -3.79 -15.45
C ASN A 33 4.82 -2.84 -14.36
N HIS A 34 5.19 -1.57 -14.48
CA HIS A 34 4.88 -0.50 -13.51
C HIS A 34 3.38 -0.25 -13.31
N TRP A 35 2.53 -0.68 -14.24
CA TRP A 35 1.08 -0.52 -14.21
C TRP A 35 0.35 -1.84 -13.89
N SER A 36 1.08 -2.78 -13.32
CA SER A 36 0.53 -4.00 -12.73
C SER A 36 1.13 -4.23 -11.37
N THR A 37 0.37 -4.85 -10.47
CA THR A 37 0.83 -5.18 -9.13
C THR A 37 0.31 -6.54 -8.72
N ILE A 38 1.10 -7.24 -7.91
CA ILE A 38 0.67 -8.50 -7.31
C ILE A 38 -0.11 -8.17 -6.05
N VAL A 39 -1.32 -8.72 -5.94
CA VAL A 39 -2.24 -8.47 -4.82
C VAL A 39 -2.65 -9.77 -4.15
N SER A 40 -2.84 -9.72 -2.84
CA SER A 40 -3.43 -10.81 -2.07
C SER A 40 -4.07 -10.29 -0.78
N SER A 41 -4.97 -11.07 -0.20
CA SER A 41 -5.62 -10.78 1.07
C SER A 41 -5.89 -12.10 1.79
N ASN A 42 -5.53 -12.18 3.07
CA ASN A 42 -5.78 -13.38 3.86
C ASN A 42 -7.23 -13.49 4.30
N ARG A 43 -7.92 -12.34 4.45
CA ARG A 43 -9.30 -12.33 4.92
C ARG A 43 -10.16 -11.28 4.22
N LEU A 44 -11.06 -11.80 3.41
CA LEU A 44 -12.18 -11.11 2.79
C LEU A 44 -13.49 -11.58 3.43
N VAL A 45 -14.37 -10.66 3.78
CA VAL A 45 -15.69 -10.95 4.33
C VAL A 45 -16.76 -10.38 3.40
N ALA A 46 -17.57 -11.26 2.81
CA ALA A 46 -18.73 -10.87 2.02
C ALA A 46 -20.01 -11.14 2.81
N ARG A 47 -20.90 -10.15 2.89
CA ARG A 47 -22.22 -10.30 3.48
C ARG A 47 -23.24 -10.63 2.40
N LEU A 48 -23.81 -11.83 2.45
CA LEU A 48 -24.85 -12.26 1.53
C LEU A 48 -26.25 -11.90 2.03
N ALA A 49 -27.21 -11.84 1.11
CA ALA A 49 -28.62 -11.70 1.42
C ALA A 49 -29.09 -12.87 2.30
N ARG A 50 -29.83 -12.57 3.37
CA ARG A 50 -30.39 -13.58 4.26
C ARG A 50 -31.68 -14.15 3.66
N ILE A 51 -31.75 -15.47 3.55
CA ILE A 51 -32.96 -16.18 3.11
C ILE A 51 -33.49 -17.00 4.29
N PRO A 52 -34.71 -16.73 4.80
CA PRO A 52 -35.28 -17.49 5.91
C PRO A 52 -35.29 -18.99 5.65
N GLY A 53 -34.80 -19.78 6.61
CA GLY A 53 -34.72 -21.24 6.51
C GLY A 53 -33.62 -21.78 5.59
N PHE A 54 -32.81 -20.92 4.97
CA PHE A 54 -31.73 -21.31 4.07
C PHE A 54 -30.37 -20.84 4.61
N LYS A 55 -29.41 -21.76 4.64
CA LYS A 55 -28.01 -21.46 4.95
C LYS A 55 -27.21 -21.63 3.68
N TRP A 56 -26.46 -20.61 3.30
CA TRP A 56 -25.57 -20.66 2.14
C TRP A 56 -24.52 -21.77 2.33
N PRO A 57 -24.48 -22.81 1.49
CA PRO A 57 -23.50 -23.88 1.63
C PRO A 57 -22.30 -23.63 0.71
N VAL A 58 -21.69 -22.45 0.85
CA VAL A 58 -20.55 -22.01 0.03
C VAL A 58 -19.32 -22.82 0.39
N GLN A 59 -18.59 -23.28 -0.63
CA GLN A 59 -17.33 -24.01 -0.48
C GLN A 59 -16.14 -23.22 -1.03
N LYS A 60 -16.31 -22.58 -2.18
CA LYS A 60 -15.26 -21.80 -2.85
C LYS A 60 -15.83 -20.59 -3.56
N VAL A 61 -15.02 -19.57 -3.71
CA VAL A 61 -15.36 -18.36 -4.47
C VAL A 61 -14.22 -17.99 -5.42
N GLN A 62 -14.57 -17.47 -6.58
CA GLN A 62 -13.67 -16.81 -7.52
C GLN A 62 -14.17 -15.38 -7.71
N LEU A 63 -13.29 -14.39 -7.72
CA LEU A 63 -13.66 -12.99 -7.84
C LEU A 63 -13.05 -12.38 -9.10
N ARG A 64 -13.86 -11.63 -9.85
CA ARG A 64 -13.40 -10.69 -10.88
C ARG A 64 -13.76 -9.30 -10.38
N ILE A 65 -12.75 -8.52 -9.99
CA ILE A 65 -12.92 -7.21 -9.35
C ILE A 65 -12.41 -6.13 -10.30
N ILE A 66 -13.17 -5.05 -10.40
CA ILE A 66 -12.77 -3.75 -10.94
C ILE A 66 -12.73 -2.76 -9.77
N ILE A 67 -11.58 -2.15 -9.56
CA ILE A 67 -11.41 -1.05 -8.59
C ILE A 67 -11.87 0.24 -9.25
N GLN A 68 -12.63 1.04 -8.53
CA GLN A 68 -13.10 2.34 -8.95
C GLN A 68 -12.70 3.43 -7.96
N GLU A 69 -12.21 4.54 -8.50
CA GLU A 69 -11.86 5.75 -7.75
C GLU A 69 -12.67 6.90 -8.35
N GLU A 70 -13.44 7.62 -7.52
CA GLU A 70 -14.35 8.68 -7.97
C GLU A 70 -15.28 8.26 -9.13
N GLY A 71 -15.72 7.00 -9.12
CA GLY A 71 -16.58 6.40 -10.16
C GLY A 71 -15.87 6.04 -11.47
N LYS A 72 -14.55 6.22 -11.58
CA LYS A 72 -13.74 5.83 -12.74
C LYS A 72 -13.09 4.48 -12.51
N ASP A 73 -13.11 3.63 -13.52
CA ASP A 73 -12.47 2.31 -13.45
C ASP A 73 -10.94 2.47 -13.49
N VAL A 74 -10.26 1.98 -12.46
CA VAL A 74 -8.81 2.16 -12.26
C VAL A 74 -8.05 0.94 -12.73
N GLY A 75 -8.46 -0.24 -12.27
CA GLY A 75 -7.79 -1.48 -12.59
C GLY A 75 -8.67 -2.67 -12.30
N GLN A 76 -8.22 -3.83 -12.75
CA GLN A 76 -8.95 -5.08 -12.61
C GLN A 76 -8.04 -6.20 -12.13
N LEU A 77 -8.62 -7.15 -11.42
CA LEU A 77 -7.99 -8.41 -11.04
C LEU A 77 -8.98 -9.56 -11.19
N GLU A 78 -8.46 -10.74 -11.41
CA GLU A 78 -9.20 -12.00 -11.33
C GLU A 78 -8.47 -12.93 -10.37
N SER A 79 -9.17 -13.36 -9.32
CA SER A 79 -8.64 -14.34 -8.39
C SER A 79 -8.85 -15.76 -8.94
N PRO A 80 -8.00 -16.72 -8.57
CA PRO A 80 -8.35 -18.15 -8.58
C PRO A 80 -9.51 -18.47 -7.63
N PHE A 81 -10.05 -19.69 -7.73
CA PHE A 81 -11.00 -20.21 -6.73
C PHE A 81 -10.32 -20.42 -5.37
N THR A 82 -10.79 -19.73 -4.35
CA THR A 82 -10.31 -19.86 -2.97
C THR A 82 -11.36 -20.52 -2.07
N PRO A 83 -10.96 -21.34 -1.07
CA PRO A 83 -11.88 -21.90 -0.09
C PRO A 83 -12.61 -20.80 0.69
N ALA A 84 -13.90 -21.01 0.93
CA ALA A 84 -14.74 -20.08 1.65
C ALA A 84 -15.56 -20.81 2.73
N SER A 85 -15.85 -20.11 3.82
CA SER A 85 -16.61 -20.62 4.97
C SER A 85 -17.74 -19.66 5.33
N VAL A 86 -18.84 -20.20 5.86
CA VAL A 86 -20.01 -19.40 6.27
C VAL A 86 -20.11 -19.38 7.80
N VAL A 87 -20.10 -18.18 8.39
CA VAL A 87 -19.95 -18.01 9.85
C VAL A 87 -21.30 -17.91 10.59
N ASP A 88 -22.29 -17.20 10.02
CA ASP A 88 -23.58 -16.91 10.67
C ASP A 88 -24.81 -17.21 9.77
N GLY A 89 -24.57 -17.95 8.69
CA GLY A 89 -25.57 -18.26 7.66
C GLY A 89 -25.78 -17.17 6.59
N ALA A 90 -25.09 -16.03 6.67
CA ALA A 90 -25.12 -14.96 5.66
C ALA A 90 -23.73 -14.36 5.34
N SER A 91 -22.80 -14.37 6.30
CA SER A 91 -21.43 -13.89 6.16
C SER A 91 -20.54 -15.01 5.65
N VAL A 92 -19.91 -14.77 4.49
CA VAL A 92 -18.94 -15.65 3.86
C VAL A 92 -17.54 -15.07 4.09
N THR A 93 -16.65 -15.85 4.66
CA THR A 93 -15.23 -15.51 4.79
C THR A 93 -14.43 -16.31 3.77
N SER A 94 -13.55 -15.63 3.05
CA SER A 94 -12.62 -16.21 2.08
C SER A 94 -11.29 -15.45 2.10
N SER A 95 -10.42 -15.74 1.14
CA SER A 95 -9.18 -15.02 0.87
C SER A 95 -9.09 -14.64 -0.61
N ILE A 96 -8.21 -13.69 -0.92
CA ILE A 96 -7.73 -13.43 -2.29
C ILE A 96 -6.34 -14.03 -2.37
N SER A 97 -6.21 -15.18 -3.02
CA SER A 97 -4.90 -15.76 -3.31
C SER A 97 -4.13 -14.84 -4.26
N THR A 98 -2.80 -14.86 -4.17
CA THR A 98 -1.89 -14.07 -5.01
C THR A 98 -2.30 -14.06 -6.48
N CYS A 99 -2.65 -12.88 -6.98
CA CYS A 99 -3.01 -12.65 -8.37
C CYS A 99 -2.50 -11.29 -8.84
N THR A 100 -2.54 -11.05 -10.15
CA THR A 100 -2.12 -9.78 -10.73
C THR A 100 -3.31 -8.85 -10.88
N MET A 101 -3.19 -7.63 -10.35
CA MET A 101 -4.04 -6.50 -10.68
C MET A 101 -3.39 -5.69 -11.81
N THR A 102 -4.13 -5.46 -12.88
CA THR A 102 -3.69 -4.64 -14.02
C THR A 102 -4.43 -3.30 -14.01
N VAL A 103 -3.70 -2.20 -14.05
CA VAL A 103 -4.26 -0.85 -14.18
C VAL A 103 -4.64 -0.60 -15.63
N PHE A 104 -5.80 0.02 -15.86
CA PHE A 104 -6.22 0.37 -17.22
C PHE A 104 -5.32 1.47 -17.80
N PRO A 105 -4.92 1.39 -19.09
CA PRO A 105 -4.02 2.37 -19.70
C PRO A 105 -4.49 3.83 -19.57
N THR A 106 -5.80 4.05 -19.58
CA THR A 106 -6.43 5.39 -19.48
C THR A 106 -6.55 5.88 -18.03
N ALA A 107 -6.23 5.05 -17.05
CA ALA A 107 -6.45 5.32 -15.63
C ALA A 107 -5.15 5.49 -14.82
N HIS A 108 -4.01 5.61 -15.49
CA HIS A 108 -2.70 5.76 -14.84
C HIS A 108 -2.63 6.95 -13.86
N SER A 109 -3.20 8.11 -14.22
CA SER A 109 -3.24 9.27 -13.32
C SER A 109 -4.14 9.03 -12.10
N VAL A 110 -5.32 8.42 -12.32
CA VAL A 110 -6.27 8.09 -11.25
C VAL A 110 -5.67 7.05 -10.30
N PHE A 111 -4.95 6.06 -10.83
CA PHE A 111 -4.22 5.09 -10.02
C PHE A 111 -3.10 5.74 -9.19
N ALA A 112 -2.37 6.68 -9.78
CA ALA A 112 -1.34 7.43 -9.05
C ALA A 112 -1.94 8.24 -7.90
N ASP A 113 -3.09 8.89 -8.11
CA ASP A 113 -3.82 9.57 -7.04
C ASP A 113 -4.29 8.57 -5.97
N PHE A 114 -4.85 7.42 -6.35
CA PHE A 114 -5.21 6.36 -5.40
C PHE A 114 -4.02 5.90 -4.53
N VAL A 115 -2.85 5.67 -5.13
CA VAL A 115 -1.61 5.32 -4.40
C VAL A 115 -1.16 6.47 -3.50
N SER A 116 -1.26 7.71 -3.98
CA SER A 116 -0.96 8.90 -3.18
C SER A 116 -1.85 8.96 -1.94
N GLU A 117 -3.16 8.77 -2.10
CA GLU A 117 -4.12 8.89 -0.99
C GLU A 117 -3.90 7.79 0.05
N LEU A 118 -3.69 6.54 -0.36
CA LEU A 118 -3.34 5.45 0.56
C LEU A 118 -2.01 5.69 1.29
N THR A 119 -1.11 6.48 0.71
CA THR A 119 0.17 6.79 1.33
C THR A 119 0.04 7.96 2.30
N THR A 120 -0.62 9.04 1.91
CA THR A 120 -0.57 10.30 2.65
C THR A 120 -1.67 10.42 3.70
N LYS A 121 -2.83 9.78 3.49
CA LYS A 121 -3.97 9.83 4.41
C LYS A 121 -3.98 8.70 5.43
N PRO A 122 -4.63 8.89 6.60
CA PRO A 122 -4.83 7.83 7.59
C PRO A 122 -5.81 6.75 7.12
N ASP A 123 -6.75 7.10 6.25
CA ASP A 123 -7.71 6.19 5.63
C ASP A 123 -8.10 6.70 4.24
N HIS A 124 -8.51 5.78 3.37
CA HIS A 124 -9.01 6.08 2.04
C HIS A 124 -10.16 5.15 1.69
N THR A 125 -11.24 5.71 1.14
CA THR A 125 -12.42 4.95 0.70
C THR A 125 -12.50 4.95 -0.82
N PHE A 126 -12.68 3.76 -1.39
CA PHE A 126 -12.83 3.55 -2.83
C PHE A 126 -13.90 2.49 -3.08
N SER A 127 -14.40 2.39 -4.31
CA SER A 127 -15.44 1.41 -4.66
C SER A 127 -14.83 0.22 -5.38
N VAL A 128 -15.40 -0.95 -5.17
CA VAL A 128 -15.13 -2.15 -5.98
C VAL A 128 -16.43 -2.63 -6.59
N LYS A 129 -16.38 -3.00 -7.87
CA LYS A 129 -17.48 -3.67 -8.56
C LYS A 129 -16.97 -4.90 -9.28
N GLY A 130 -17.85 -5.82 -9.61
CA GLY A 130 -17.46 -6.98 -10.39
C GLY A 130 -18.42 -8.14 -10.26
N SER A 131 -17.92 -9.34 -10.51
CA SER A 131 -18.70 -10.57 -10.43
C SER A 131 -17.95 -11.68 -9.71
N ALA A 132 -18.71 -12.55 -9.04
CA ALA A 132 -18.19 -13.71 -8.33
C ALA A 132 -18.76 -15.01 -8.90
N ASP A 133 -17.92 -16.03 -9.00
CA ASP A 133 -18.36 -17.41 -9.21
C ASP A 133 -18.30 -18.16 -7.88
N ILE A 134 -19.42 -18.77 -7.48
CA ILE A 134 -19.62 -19.36 -6.16
C ILE A 134 -19.89 -20.85 -6.31
N VAL A 135 -19.01 -21.67 -5.73
CA VAL A 135 -19.21 -23.13 -5.64
C VAL A 135 -19.99 -23.43 -4.37
N ILE A 136 -21.14 -24.07 -4.52
CA ILE A 136 -22.01 -24.48 -3.42
C ILE A 136 -22.20 -26.01 -3.39
N ASN A 137 -22.35 -26.57 -2.19
CA ASN A 137 -22.64 -27.99 -2.01
C ASN A 137 -24.00 -28.19 -1.36
N LEU A 138 -24.97 -28.64 -2.14
CA LEU A 138 -26.36 -28.85 -1.70
C LEU A 138 -26.61 -30.27 -1.15
N GLY A 139 -25.56 -30.96 -0.68
CA GLY A 139 -25.63 -32.30 -0.13
C GLY A 139 -26.06 -33.32 -1.18
N LEU A 140 -27.24 -33.93 -1.00
CA LEU A 140 -27.79 -34.92 -1.92
C LEU A 140 -28.00 -34.41 -3.35
N LEU A 141 -28.12 -33.08 -3.53
CA LEU A 141 -28.27 -32.47 -4.84
C LEU A 141 -26.93 -32.24 -5.56
N GLY A 142 -25.80 -32.53 -4.90
CA GLY A 142 -24.45 -32.39 -5.47
C GLY A 142 -23.87 -30.98 -5.37
N ILE A 143 -22.71 -30.82 -6.01
CA ILE A 143 -21.95 -29.57 -6.08
C ILE A 143 -22.38 -28.81 -7.34
N HIS A 144 -22.67 -27.52 -7.17
CA HIS A 144 -23.08 -26.61 -8.25
C HIS A 144 -22.24 -25.35 -8.23
N THR A 145 -21.97 -24.80 -9.40
CA THR A 145 -21.34 -23.48 -9.53
C THR A 145 -22.38 -22.47 -9.99
N ILE A 146 -22.48 -21.37 -9.27
CA ILE A 146 -23.24 -20.18 -9.65
C ILE A 146 -22.23 -19.22 -10.26
N HIS A 147 -22.46 -18.82 -11.50
CA HIS A 147 -21.56 -17.92 -12.21
C HIS A 147 -22.12 -16.50 -12.27
N GLY A 148 -21.23 -15.51 -12.26
CA GLY A 148 -21.58 -14.13 -12.57
C GLY A 148 -22.44 -13.44 -11.52
N VAL A 149 -22.23 -13.71 -10.23
CA VAL A 149 -22.94 -13.00 -9.16
C VAL A 149 -22.35 -11.61 -9.02
N ASP A 150 -23.06 -10.62 -9.54
CA ASP A 150 -22.60 -9.22 -9.51
C ASP A 150 -22.57 -8.65 -8.08
N PHE A 151 -21.59 -7.79 -7.83
CA PHE A 151 -21.48 -7.03 -6.59
C PHE A 151 -20.93 -5.63 -6.84
N ILE A 152 -21.28 -4.74 -5.92
CA ILE A 152 -20.66 -3.42 -5.76
C ILE A 152 -20.56 -3.13 -4.26
N SER A 153 -19.44 -2.60 -3.81
CA SER A 153 -19.22 -2.22 -2.41
C SER A 153 -18.21 -1.11 -2.32
N ASP A 154 -18.39 -0.21 -1.36
CA ASP A 154 -17.33 0.69 -0.94
C ASP A 154 -16.46 -0.03 0.09
N LEU A 155 -15.15 0.18 -0.01
CA LEU A 155 -14.11 -0.34 0.87
C LEU A 155 -13.33 0.83 1.45
N THR A 156 -13.10 0.80 2.76
CA THR A 156 -12.22 1.74 3.44
C THR A 156 -10.97 1.01 3.91
N LEU A 157 -9.80 1.43 3.46
CA LEU A 157 -8.53 0.92 3.93
C LEU A 157 -7.86 1.98 4.80
N ARG A 158 -7.25 1.55 5.91
CA ARG A 158 -6.30 2.39 6.63
C ARG A 158 -5.08 2.61 5.74
N GLY A 159 -4.67 3.86 5.57
CA GLY A 159 -3.49 4.26 4.82
C GLY A 159 -2.23 4.35 5.68
N LEU A 160 -1.11 4.72 5.08
CA LEU A 160 0.19 4.86 5.76
C LEU A 160 0.30 6.14 6.59
N ASN A 161 -0.65 7.07 6.45
CA ASN A 161 -0.67 8.36 7.17
C ASN A 161 0.66 9.14 7.06
N SER A 162 1.27 9.15 5.88
CA SER A 162 2.58 9.76 5.62
C SER A 162 3.72 9.23 6.51
N LEU A 163 3.62 8.00 7.02
CA LEU A 163 4.65 7.33 7.83
C LEU A 163 5.11 8.19 9.03
N PRO A 164 4.23 8.46 10.02
CA PRO A 164 4.44 9.50 11.02
C PRO A 164 5.57 9.20 12.03
N ASP A 165 5.89 7.92 12.27
CA ASP A 165 6.87 7.50 13.28
C ASP A 165 8.16 6.93 12.65
N LEU A 166 8.66 7.56 11.59
CA LEU A 166 9.93 7.17 10.99
C LEU A 166 11.10 7.56 11.91
N LYS A 167 11.95 6.60 12.26
CA LYS A 167 13.08 6.82 13.19
C LYS A 167 14.37 6.29 12.61
N CYS A 168 15.43 7.11 12.63
CA CYS A 168 16.80 6.63 12.40
C CYS A 168 17.33 6.07 13.72
N THR A 169 17.51 4.76 13.80
CA THR A 169 17.90 4.06 15.04
C THR A 169 19.40 3.96 15.20
N GLU A 170 20.12 3.78 14.11
CA GLU A 170 21.57 3.61 14.13
C GLU A 170 22.21 4.21 12.89
N ILE A 171 23.38 4.84 13.05
CA ILE A 171 24.26 5.22 11.96
C ILE A 171 25.43 4.23 11.95
N THR A 172 25.49 3.42 10.90
CA THR A 172 26.43 2.31 10.80
C THR A 172 27.72 2.70 10.10
N GLU A 173 27.65 3.68 9.19
CA GLU A 173 28.81 4.13 8.42
C GLU A 173 28.65 5.59 7.99
N VAL A 174 29.74 6.36 8.06
CA VAL A 174 29.82 7.71 7.50
C VAL A 174 31.08 7.80 6.67
N VAL A 175 30.94 8.06 5.37
CA VAL A 175 32.05 8.15 4.43
C VAL A 175 31.97 9.46 3.67
N ARG A 176 33.09 10.17 3.56
CA ARG A 176 33.20 11.28 2.61
C ARG A 176 33.32 10.68 1.20
N SER A 177 32.21 10.64 0.47
CA SER A 177 32.10 9.96 -0.83
C SER A 177 32.72 10.73 -1.99
N SER A 178 32.90 12.04 -1.83
CA SER A 178 33.65 12.88 -2.77
C SER A 178 34.18 14.14 -2.08
N ALA A 179 34.85 15.03 -2.83
CA ALA A 179 35.22 16.36 -2.33
C ALA A 179 34.01 17.18 -1.87
N TYR A 180 32.81 16.85 -2.36
CA TYR A 180 31.58 17.62 -2.20
C TYR A 180 30.41 16.81 -1.62
N GLY A 181 30.66 15.57 -1.16
CA GLY A 181 29.60 14.66 -0.74
C GLY A 181 29.97 13.84 0.49
N VAL A 182 28.99 13.65 1.36
CA VAL A 182 29.05 12.71 2.49
C VAL A 182 27.95 11.67 2.32
N THR A 183 28.32 10.41 2.41
CA THR A 183 27.40 9.27 2.42
C THR A 183 27.26 8.73 3.83
N ILE A 184 26.04 8.54 4.28
CA ILE A 184 25.69 7.99 5.59
C ILE A 184 24.87 6.73 5.37
N LYS A 185 25.33 5.61 5.91
CA LYS A 185 24.51 4.40 6.02
C LYS A 185 23.91 4.34 7.41
N ALA A 186 22.61 4.04 7.46
CA ALA A 186 21.84 4.05 8.68
C ALA A 186 20.74 2.99 8.65
N LEU A 187 20.26 2.64 9.83
CA LEU A 187 19.12 1.77 10.05
C LEU A 187 17.93 2.61 10.48
N PHE A 188 16.77 2.29 9.93
CA PHE A 188 15.52 2.98 10.16
C PHE A 188 14.46 2.02 10.64
N ASP A 189 13.70 2.45 11.64
CA ASP A 189 12.46 1.79 12.03
C ASP A 189 11.29 2.55 11.41
N VAL A 190 10.41 1.82 10.73
CA VAL A 190 9.22 2.37 10.06
C VAL A 190 7.97 1.77 10.68
N ASN A 191 7.16 2.59 11.35
CA ASN A 191 5.84 2.16 11.79
C ASN A 191 4.85 2.26 10.63
N ASN A 192 4.22 1.15 10.28
CA ASN A 192 3.14 1.08 9.31
C ASN A 192 1.79 0.96 10.04
N PRO A 193 1.03 2.06 10.20
CA PRO A 193 -0.24 2.07 10.93
C PRO A 193 -1.41 1.43 10.14
N SER A 194 -1.17 1.08 8.88
CA SER A 194 -2.19 0.60 7.95
C SER A 194 -2.57 -0.87 8.17
N GLN A 195 -3.52 -1.35 7.36
CA GLN A 195 -3.76 -2.78 7.16
C GLN A 195 -3.14 -3.31 5.84
N LEU A 196 -2.23 -2.53 5.27
CA LEU A 196 -1.54 -2.84 4.04
C LEU A 196 -0.19 -3.49 4.35
N ALA A 197 0.14 -4.55 3.60
CA ALA A 197 1.52 -5.01 3.46
C ALA A 197 2.03 -4.58 2.08
N LEU A 198 3.05 -3.73 2.04
CA LEU A 198 3.54 -3.12 0.81
C LEU A 198 4.97 -3.58 0.50
N THR A 199 5.20 -3.98 -0.74
CA THR A 199 6.54 -4.21 -1.29
C THR A 199 6.77 -3.17 -2.38
N LEU A 200 7.60 -2.17 -2.09
CA LEU A 200 7.79 -0.97 -2.91
C LEU A 200 9.14 -0.97 -3.64
N GLY A 201 10.07 -1.84 -3.21
CA GLY A 201 11.44 -1.85 -3.72
C GLY A 201 12.23 -0.63 -3.25
N ASP A 202 13.14 -0.15 -4.07
CA ASP A 202 13.98 0.99 -3.74
C ASP A 202 13.20 2.31 -3.78
N LEU A 203 13.25 3.09 -2.69
CA LEU A 203 12.67 4.42 -2.63
C LEU A 203 13.73 5.49 -2.37
N GLN A 204 13.71 6.57 -3.15
CA GLN A 204 14.55 7.73 -2.96
C GLN A 204 13.72 8.94 -2.48
N LEU A 205 14.13 9.57 -1.40
CA LEU A 205 13.48 10.75 -0.84
C LEU A 205 14.47 11.90 -0.75
N ALA A 206 14.00 13.12 -0.97
CA ALA A 206 14.79 14.33 -0.75
C ALA A 206 14.85 14.62 0.76
N VAL A 207 16.03 14.98 1.26
CA VAL A 207 16.29 15.30 2.67
C VAL A 207 16.36 16.82 2.81
N TRP A 208 15.58 17.37 3.72
CA TRP A 208 15.50 18.80 3.98
C TRP A 208 15.69 19.09 5.46
N LEU A 209 16.36 20.19 5.80
CA LEU A 209 16.18 20.80 7.12
C LEU A 209 14.78 21.40 7.20
N PRO A 210 14.04 21.15 8.29
CA PRO A 210 12.75 21.80 8.50
C PRO A 210 12.92 23.32 8.58
N ALA A 211 11.87 24.04 8.18
CA ALA A 211 11.77 25.47 8.42
C ALA A 211 11.84 25.78 9.92
N SER A 212 12.19 27.02 10.29
CA SER A 212 11.92 27.51 11.64
C SER A 212 10.43 27.64 11.89
N ASP A 213 10.04 27.80 13.16
CA ASP A 213 8.65 28.03 13.55
C ASP A 213 8.03 29.26 12.84
N ASP A 214 8.87 30.25 12.47
CA ASP A 214 8.55 31.26 11.47
C ASP A 214 9.20 30.89 10.12
N GLU A 215 8.40 30.38 9.18
CA GLU A 215 8.86 29.97 7.85
C GLU A 215 9.41 31.14 7.02
N SER A 216 9.03 32.38 7.36
CA SER A 216 9.53 33.61 6.73
C SER A 216 10.98 33.91 7.11
N ASP A 217 11.44 33.42 8.27
CA ASP A 217 12.76 33.66 8.82
C ASP A 217 13.80 32.64 8.30
N ARG A 218 13.41 31.36 8.25
CA ARG A 218 14.22 30.30 7.63
C ARG A 218 13.33 29.26 6.94
N PRO A 219 13.23 29.28 5.59
CA PRO A 219 12.51 28.26 4.86
C PRO A 219 13.22 26.90 4.95
N GLU A 220 12.54 25.84 4.54
CA GLU A 220 13.17 24.52 4.43
C GLU A 220 14.38 24.56 3.47
N GLN A 221 15.47 23.90 3.88
CA GLN A 221 16.73 23.91 3.13
C GLN A 221 17.09 22.50 2.69
N PHE A 222 17.32 22.30 1.39
CA PHE A 222 17.73 21.01 0.85
C PHE A 222 19.11 20.60 1.37
N LEU A 223 19.28 19.32 1.69
CA LEU A 223 20.56 18.75 2.13
C LEU A 223 21.09 17.69 1.18
N GLY A 224 20.20 16.96 0.51
CA GLY A 224 20.58 15.80 -0.30
C GLY A 224 19.43 14.81 -0.44
N THR A 225 19.77 13.53 -0.58
CA THR A 225 18.76 12.47 -0.75
C THR A 225 19.03 11.30 0.19
N VAL A 226 17.99 10.51 0.47
CA VAL A 226 18.07 9.23 1.17
C VAL A 226 17.44 8.15 0.32
N LYS A 227 18.13 7.02 0.17
CA LYS A 227 17.62 5.83 -0.50
C LYS A 227 17.30 4.77 0.55
N LEU A 228 16.04 4.41 0.69
CA LEU A 228 15.59 3.21 1.41
C LEU A 228 15.68 2.03 0.46
N VAL A 229 16.48 1.02 0.83
CA VAL A 229 16.77 -0.13 -0.05
C VAL A 229 15.75 -1.24 0.20
N ASP A 230 15.20 -1.81 -0.86
CA ASP A 230 14.26 -2.94 -0.83
C ASP A 230 13.16 -2.77 0.24
N LEU A 231 12.44 -1.65 0.17
CA LEU A 231 11.47 -1.29 1.18
C LEU A 231 10.25 -2.21 1.11
N LYS A 232 10.16 -3.07 2.13
CA LYS A 232 8.99 -3.86 2.46
C LYS A 232 8.42 -3.44 3.81
N LEU A 233 7.15 -3.05 3.80
CA LEU A 233 6.38 -2.61 4.96
C LEU A 233 5.31 -3.65 5.27
N MET A 234 5.48 -4.39 6.36
CA MET A 234 4.44 -5.19 6.99
C MET A 234 3.62 -4.31 7.94
N GLN A 235 2.45 -4.76 8.36
CA GLN A 235 1.66 -4.06 9.39
C GLN A 235 2.48 -3.92 10.70
N GLY A 236 2.41 -2.74 11.32
CA GLY A 236 3.12 -2.45 12.55
C GLY A 236 4.57 -2.01 12.33
N VAL A 237 5.44 -2.30 13.31
CA VAL A 237 6.83 -1.83 13.31
C VAL A 237 7.68 -2.68 12.36
N ASN A 238 8.42 -2.00 11.48
CA ASN A 238 9.36 -2.59 10.54
C ASN A 238 10.77 -2.12 10.91
N GLU A 239 11.49 -2.94 11.66
CA GLU A 239 12.79 -2.58 12.23
C GLU A 239 13.95 -2.74 11.23
N GLY A 240 15.02 -1.97 11.44
CA GLY A 240 16.32 -2.20 10.80
C GLY A 240 16.35 -2.02 9.28
N LYS A 241 15.49 -1.15 8.73
CA LYS A 241 15.49 -0.84 7.29
C LYS A 241 16.72 -0.06 6.90
N VAL A 242 17.44 -0.57 5.90
CA VAL A 242 18.69 0.06 5.44
C VAL A 242 18.38 1.32 4.65
N ALA A 243 19.00 2.41 5.06
CA ALA A 243 18.96 3.69 4.37
C ALA A 243 20.37 4.16 4.02
N VAL A 244 20.52 4.72 2.82
CA VAL A 244 21.75 5.37 2.37
C VAL A 244 21.44 6.83 2.07
N MET A 245 21.91 7.73 2.94
CA MET A 245 21.81 9.18 2.72
C MET A 245 23.04 9.67 1.98
N VAL A 246 22.84 10.54 0.99
CA VAL A 246 23.90 11.25 0.28
C VAL A 246 23.62 12.74 0.43
N LEU A 247 24.50 13.43 1.15
CA LEU A 247 24.38 14.85 1.47
C LEU A 247 25.39 15.68 0.66
N ASP A 248 24.95 16.83 0.15
CA ASP A 248 25.76 17.76 -0.63
C ASP A 248 26.45 18.77 0.28
N THR A 249 27.76 18.64 0.46
CA THR A 249 28.54 19.51 1.35
C THR A 249 28.89 20.86 0.75
N THR A 250 28.52 21.14 -0.50
CA THR A 250 28.61 22.50 -1.06
C THR A 250 27.55 23.42 -0.47
N LEU A 251 26.47 22.84 0.09
CA LEU A 251 25.37 23.56 0.71
C LEU A 251 25.73 23.93 2.15
N GLU A 252 25.58 25.21 2.50
CA GLU A 252 25.79 25.71 3.85
C GLU A 252 24.90 24.98 4.88
N ALA A 253 23.64 24.74 4.52
CA ALA A 253 22.69 23.99 5.32
C ALA A 253 23.21 22.59 5.69
N THR A 254 23.82 21.88 4.73
CA THR A 254 24.45 20.58 4.97
C THR A 254 25.64 20.70 5.90
N GLN A 255 26.52 21.69 5.69
CA GLN A 255 27.67 21.89 6.57
C GLN A 255 27.23 22.17 8.02
N ASN A 256 26.16 22.94 8.20
CA ASN A 256 25.58 23.22 9.51
C ASN A 256 24.89 21.99 10.11
N PHE A 257 24.28 21.13 9.30
CA PHE A 257 23.73 19.85 9.71
C PHE A 257 24.81 18.89 10.20
N LEU A 258 25.91 18.75 9.46
CA LEU A 258 27.02 17.85 9.81
C LEU A 258 27.79 18.26 11.07
N LYS A 259 27.73 19.54 11.47
CA LYS A 259 28.35 20.06 12.70
C LYS A 259 27.44 19.97 13.93
N ALA A 260 26.26 19.38 13.81
CA ALA A 260 25.31 19.26 14.91
C ALA A 260 25.89 18.44 16.07
N THR A 261 25.74 18.96 17.29
CA THR A 261 26.13 18.27 18.53
C THR A 261 24.98 17.56 19.22
N GLU A 262 23.76 17.70 18.68
CA GLU A 262 22.52 17.11 19.19
C GLU A 262 21.76 16.47 18.02
N ALA A 263 20.86 15.53 18.35
CA ALA A 263 20.01 14.89 17.36
C ALA A 263 19.19 15.96 16.61
N ARG A 264 19.05 15.78 15.30
CA ARG A 264 18.35 16.75 14.45
C ARG A 264 17.22 16.12 13.68
N THR A 265 16.09 16.82 13.64
CA THR A 265 14.97 16.45 12.79
C THR A 265 15.25 16.91 11.36
N VAL A 266 15.02 16.01 10.40
CA VAL A 266 14.98 16.33 8.97
C VAL A 266 13.61 15.95 8.41
N VAL A 267 13.23 16.62 7.33
CA VAL A 267 12.02 16.30 6.56
C VAL A 267 12.43 15.48 5.35
N LEU A 268 11.81 14.32 5.18
CA LEU A 268 11.94 13.51 3.98
C LEU A 268 10.75 13.76 3.07
N LYS A 269 11.02 14.06 1.81
CA LYS A 269 10.00 14.36 0.81
C LYS A 269 10.11 13.46 -0.41
N GLY A 270 8.98 12.98 -0.89
CA GLY A 270 8.88 12.42 -2.23
C GLY A 270 9.11 13.50 -3.29
N TYR A 271 9.53 13.08 -4.48
CA TYR A 271 9.74 13.92 -5.65
C TYR A 271 9.63 13.09 -6.93
N GLY A 272 9.83 13.70 -8.10
CA GLY A 272 9.66 13.04 -9.40
C GLY A 272 10.64 11.90 -9.74
N SER A 273 11.54 11.53 -8.83
CA SER A 273 12.40 10.34 -8.97
C SER A 273 12.44 9.51 -7.69
N THR A 274 11.33 9.49 -6.95
CA THR A 274 11.21 8.71 -5.72
C THR A 274 11.24 7.21 -5.96
N SER A 275 10.83 6.75 -7.12
CA SER A 275 10.87 5.34 -7.49
C SER A 275 11.10 5.19 -8.99
N GLU A 276 11.78 4.12 -9.41
CA GLU A 276 11.86 3.74 -10.83
C GLU A 276 10.51 3.25 -11.36
N ASN A 277 9.69 2.64 -10.50
CA ASN A 277 8.31 2.33 -10.82
C ASN A 277 7.50 3.64 -10.93
N ALA A 278 6.99 3.89 -12.15
CA ALA A 278 6.28 5.12 -12.51
C ALA A 278 4.99 5.34 -11.70
N ALA A 279 4.26 4.28 -11.34
CA ALA A 279 3.04 4.40 -10.56
C ALA A 279 3.34 4.78 -9.11
N ILE A 280 4.35 4.15 -8.50
CA ILE A 280 4.84 4.50 -7.16
C ILE A 280 5.33 5.95 -7.17
N ASN A 281 6.14 6.34 -8.16
CA ASN A 281 6.71 7.67 -8.25
C ASN A 281 5.64 8.77 -8.38
N ALA A 282 4.59 8.50 -9.15
CA ALA A 282 3.48 9.44 -9.32
C ALA A 282 2.65 9.59 -8.04
N GLY A 283 2.49 8.51 -7.25
CA GLY A 283 1.75 8.56 -5.98
C GLY A 283 2.57 9.08 -4.79
N LEU A 284 3.84 8.71 -4.69
CA LEU A 284 4.69 9.04 -3.54
C LEU A 284 5.34 10.42 -3.63
N ASN A 285 5.24 11.15 -4.74
CA ASN A 285 5.81 12.50 -4.83
C ASN A 285 5.20 13.50 -3.84
N LYS A 286 4.02 13.20 -3.25
CA LYS A 286 3.37 13.99 -2.20
C LYS A 286 3.76 13.52 -0.79
N LEU A 287 4.51 12.44 -0.64
CA LEU A 287 4.95 11.93 0.65
C LEU A 287 5.79 13.00 1.36
N ARG A 288 5.44 13.28 2.61
CA ARG A 288 6.23 14.12 3.50
C ARG A 288 6.22 13.50 4.88
N THR A 289 7.40 13.16 5.39
CA THR A 289 7.59 12.63 6.74
C THR A 289 8.75 13.33 7.44
N THR A 290 8.81 13.21 8.76
CA THR A 290 9.90 13.73 9.57
C THR A 290 10.65 12.58 10.22
N VAL A 291 11.97 12.69 10.29
CA VAL A 291 12.80 11.72 11.01
C VAL A 291 13.80 12.45 11.89
N SER A 292 13.96 11.94 13.11
CA SER A 292 15.07 12.35 13.99
C SER A 292 16.31 11.55 13.63
N VAL A 293 17.39 12.26 13.31
CA VAL A 293 18.71 11.70 13.00
C VAL A 293 19.59 11.86 14.25
N PRO A 294 20.17 10.78 14.79
CA PRO A 294 21.05 10.85 15.95
C PRO A 294 22.35 11.60 15.60
N VAL A 295 23.10 11.99 16.62
CA VAL A 295 24.42 12.61 16.44
C VAL A 295 25.39 11.60 15.83
N PHE A 296 26.22 12.04 14.88
CA PHE A 296 27.30 11.26 14.29
C PHE A 296 28.51 12.15 14.03
N SER A 297 29.66 11.52 13.81
CA SER A 297 30.89 12.22 13.45
C SER A 297 31.25 11.91 11.99
N VAL A 298 31.62 12.94 11.26
CA VAL A 298 32.16 12.78 9.90
C VAL A 298 33.68 12.58 10.02
N PRO A 299 34.25 11.51 9.43
CA PRO A 299 35.70 11.30 9.45
C PRO A 299 36.45 12.51 8.85
N GLU A 300 37.61 12.82 9.42
CA GLU A 300 38.52 13.81 8.85
C GLU A 300 39.02 13.37 7.47
N ARG A 301 39.38 14.34 6.63
CA ARG A 301 39.97 14.06 5.33
C ARG A 301 41.36 13.47 5.56
N VAL A 302 41.53 12.20 5.21
CA VAL A 302 42.88 11.63 5.04
C VAL A 302 43.37 12.16 3.69
N ASP A 303 44.15 13.24 3.74
CA ASP A 303 44.82 13.83 2.58
C ASP A 303 45.85 12.87 1.96
#